data_AF-A0A4S8MN55-F1
#
_entry.id   AF-A0A4S8MN55-F1
#
_cell.length_a   1.000
_cell.length_b   1.000
_cell.length_c   1.000
_cell.angle_alpha   90.00
_cell.angle_beta   90.00
_cell.angle_gamma   90.00
#
_symmetry.space_group_name_H-M   'P 1'
#
loop_
_entity.id
_entity.type
_entity.pdbx_description
1 polymer ?
#
loop_
_entity_poly.entity_id
_entity_poly.type
_entity_poly.pdbx_seq_one_letter_code
_entity_poly.pdbx_strand_id
1 'polypeptide(L)' 'YPTYRQVIENPISMRNIRQLINRGPEKGFATLSQYSDAWYTMFANAKLFNEPDSQIYRDAEELEAF' A
#
# COMPACT_ATOMS: atom_id res chain seq x y z
N TYR A 1 -1.46 -2.64 -16.38
CA TYR A 1 -0.28 -1.79 -16.56
C TYR A 1 1.00 -2.63 -16.53
N PRO A 2 1.53 -3.05 -17.69
CA PRO A 2 2.75 -3.85 -17.78
C PRO A 2 3.99 -3.14 -17.19
N THR A 3 3.97 -1.80 -17.13
CA THR A 3 5.02 -0.96 -16.54
C THR A 3 4.93 -0.79 -15.03
N TYR A 4 3.83 -1.21 -14.38
CA TYR A 4 3.63 -0.98 -12.94
C TYR A 4 4.77 -1.54 -12.09
N ARG A 5 5.22 -2.76 -12.40
CA ARG A 5 6.33 -3.41 -11.67
C ARG A 5 7.72 -2.90 -12.06
N GLN A 6 7.80 -2.02 -13.05
CA GLN A 6 9.05 -1.31 -13.40
C GLN A 6 9.16 0.01 -12.63
N VAL A 7 8.02 0.60 -12.26
CA VAL A 7 7.96 1.89 -11.53
C VAL A 7 7.84 1.66 -10.02
N ILE A 8 7.06 0.67 -9.59
CA ILE A 8 6.80 0.39 -8.18
C ILE A 8 7.73 -0.71 -7.68
N GLU A 9 8.67 -0.31 -6.82
CA GLU A 9 9.68 -1.19 -6.22
C GLU A 9 9.08 -2.17 -5.21
N ASN A 10 8.14 -1.72 -4.38
CA ASN A 10 7.55 -2.51 -3.31
C ASN A 10 6.02 -2.66 -3.47
N PRO A 11 5.53 -3.48 -4.42
CA PRO A 11 4.09 -3.66 -4.62
C PRO A 11 3.40 -4.23 -3.39
N ILE A 12 2.33 -3.56 -2.94
CA ILE A 12 1.49 -4.03 -1.86
C ILE A 12 0.03 -3.66 -2.13
N SER A 13 -0.89 -4.45 -1.59
CA SER A 13 -2.33 -4.22 -1.68
C SER A 13 -3.02 -4.53 -0.36
N MET A 14 -4.24 -4.06 -0.17
CA MET A 14 -5.08 -4.40 0.98
C MET A 14 -5.23 -5.91 1.19
N ARG A 15 -5.25 -6.69 0.09
CA ARG A 15 -5.29 -8.16 0.18
C ARG A 15 -3.99 -8.72 0.77
N ASN A 16 -2.83 -8.19 0.38
CA ASN A 16 -1.54 -8.58 0.97
C ASN A 16 -1.48 -8.22 2.46
N ILE A 17 -1.89 -7.00 2.81
CA ILE A 17 -1.93 -6.54 4.21
C ILE A 17 -2.83 -7.46 5.04
N ARG A 18 -4.04 -7.77 4.58
CA ARG A 18 -4.95 -8.72 5.26
C ARG A 18 -4.35 -10.11 5.41
N GLN A 19 -3.65 -10.62 4.40
CA GLN A 19 -2.99 -11.91 4.49
C GLN A 19 -1.86 -11.91 5.54
N LEU A 20 -1.10 -10.82 5.65
CA LEU A 20 -0.06 -10.67 6.66
C LEU A 20 -0.67 -10.61 8.07
N ILE A 21 -1.78 -9.90 8.27
CA ILE A 21 -2.51 -9.91 9.55
C ILE A 21 -2.92 -11.36 9.92
N ASN A 22 -3.54 -12.08 8.98
CA ASN A 22 -4.03 -13.44 9.22
C ASN A 22 -2.92 -14.47 9.50
N ARG A 23 -1.68 -14.18 9.10
CA ARG A 23 -0.51 -15.03 9.37
C ARG A 23 0.02 -14.89 10.80
N GLY A 24 -0.47 -13.90 11.57
CA GLY A 24 -0.02 -13.63 12.92
C GLY A 24 1.36 -12.96 12.98
N PRO A 25 1.82 -12.55 14.18
CA PRO A 25 3.01 -11.71 14.34
C PRO A 25 4.33 -12.37 13.90
N GLU A 26 4.43 -13.70 13.94
CA GLU A 26 5.65 -14.43 13.53
C GLU A 26 5.88 -14.43 12.01
N LYS A 27 4.81 -14.37 11.21
CA LYS A 27 4.84 -14.52 9.74
C LYS A 27 4.22 -13.33 9.01
N GLY A 28 3.79 -12.33 9.75
CA GLY A 28 3.06 -11.16 9.31
C GLY A 28 3.69 -9.88 9.86
N PHE A 29 2.88 -9.03 10.47
CA PHE A 29 3.34 -7.82 11.14
C PHE A 29 3.67 -8.12 12.60
N ALA A 30 4.94 -8.04 12.96
CA ALA A 30 5.40 -8.21 14.35
C ALA A 30 5.06 -6.99 15.22
N THR A 31 4.91 -5.82 14.60
CA THR A 31 4.59 -4.56 15.29
C THR A 31 3.50 -3.78 14.57
N LEU A 32 2.83 -2.89 15.30
CA LEU A 32 1.84 -1.97 14.72
C LEU A 32 2.49 -1.00 13.72
N SER A 33 3.76 -0.63 13.94
CA SER A 33 4.51 0.19 12.98
C SER A 33 4.61 -0.49 11.62
N GLN A 34 5.01 -1.76 11.57
CA GLN A 34 5.11 -2.50 10.30
C GLN A 34 3.76 -2.60 9.58
N TYR A 35 2.68 -2.74 10.35
CA TYR A 35 1.32 -2.70 9.80
C TYR A 35 0.99 -1.32 9.20
N SER A 36 1.30 -0.23 9.91
CA SER A 36 1.09 1.14 9.42
C SER A 36 1.94 1.45 8.19
N ASP A 37 3.21 1.07 8.20
CA ASP A 37 4.16 1.28 7.10
C ASP A 37 3.68 0.60 5.81
N ALA A 38 3.02 -0.55 5.94
CA ALA A 38 2.43 -1.25 4.81
C ALA A 38 1.28 -0.47 4.16
N TRP A 39 0.47 0.25 4.94
CA TRP A 39 -0.58 1.13 4.43
C TRP A 39 0.01 2.37 3.76
N TYR A 40 0.96 3.04 4.41
CA TYR A 40 1.66 4.19 3.82
C TYR A 40 2.33 3.81 2.51
N THR A 41 2.99 2.65 2.44
CA THR A 41 3.58 2.13 1.20
C THR A 41 2.53 1.91 0.12
N MET A 42 1.35 1.38 0.46
CA MET A 42 0.26 1.17 -0.50
C MET A 42 -0.24 2.49 -1.10
N PHE A 43 -0.47 3.51 -0.26
CA PHE A 43 -0.92 4.83 -0.72
C PHE A 43 0.18 5.56 -1.49
N ALA A 44 1.43 5.52 -1.02
CA ALA A 44 2.57 6.09 -1.73
C ALA A 44 2.74 5.47 -3.13
N ASN A 45 2.60 4.16 -3.26
CA ASN A 45 2.64 3.49 -4.57
C ASN A 45 1.49 3.92 -5.48
N ALA A 46 0.28 4.06 -4.92
CA ALA A 46 -0.87 4.55 -5.68
C ALA A 46 -0.63 5.97 -6.20
N LYS A 47 -0.07 6.86 -5.37
CA LYS A 47 0.26 8.23 -5.76
C LYS A 47 1.46 8.33 -6.71
N LEU A 48 2.44 7.44 -6.60
CA LEU A 48 3.61 7.42 -7.48
C LEU A 48 3.25 6.97 -8.90
N PHE A 49 2.35 5.99 -9.03
CA PHE A 49 2.03 5.40 -10.32
C PHE A 49 0.92 6.12 -11.09
N ASN A 50 -0.05 6.71 -10.38
CA ASN A 50 -1.23 7.30 -11.00
C ASN A 50 -1.11 8.82 -11.07
N GLU A 51 -1.69 9.42 -12.10
CA GLU A 51 -1.70 10.88 -12.27
C GLU A 51 -2.47 11.57 -11.13
N PRO A 52 -2.06 12.78 -10.68
CA PRO A 52 -2.72 13.50 -9.59
C PRO A 52 -4.22 13.77 -9.80
N ASP A 53 -4.67 13.87 -11.05
CA ASP A 53 -6.08 14.08 -11.42
C ASP A 53 -6.89 12.78 -11.52
N SER A 54 -6.26 11.62 -11.30
CA SER A 54 -6.93 10.33 -11.30
C SER A 54 -7.72 10.10 -10.01
N GLN A 55 -8.80 9.31 -10.11
CA GLN A 55 -9.58 8.94 -8.93
C GLN A 55 -8.74 8.13 -7.92
N ILE A 56 -7.86 7.25 -8.42
CA ILE A 56 -7.01 6.41 -7.56
C ILE A 56 -6.03 7.25 -6.74
N TYR A 57 -5.45 8.30 -7.32
CA TYR A 57 -4.57 9.21 -6.59
C TYR A 57 -5.33 9.94 -5.49
N ARG A 58 -6.50 10.52 -5.81
CA ARG A 58 -7.34 11.24 -4.84
C ARG A 58 -7.81 10.33 -3.70
N ASP A 59 -8.26 9.12 -4.02
CA ASP A 59 -8.68 8.15 -3.00
C ASP A 59 -7.51 7.79 -2.08
N ALA A 60 -6.29 7.66 -2.63
CA ALA A 60 -5.10 7.38 -1.83
C ALA A 60 -4.71 8.55 -0.91
N GLU A 61 -4.84 9.80 -1.37
CA GLU A 61 -4.64 10.98 -0.52
C GLU A 61 -5.67 11.06 0.61
N GLU A 62 -6.95 10.87 0.29
CA GLU A 62 -8.02 10.94 1.29
C GLU A 62 -7.85 9.85 2.35
N LEU A 63 -7.60 8.61 1.94
CA LEU A 63 -7.43 7.48 2.85
C LEU A 63 -6.14 7.56 3.69
N GLU A 64 -5.07 8.19 3.19
CA GLU A 64 -3.83 8.38 3.94
C GLU A 64 -3.96 9.48 5.01
N ALA A 65 -4.85 10.44 4.81
CA ALA A 65 -5.08 11.55 5.74
C ALA A 65 -5.98 11.17 6.94
N PHE A 66 -6.64 10.01 6.90
CA PHE A 66 -7.48 9.47 7.97
C PHE A 66 -6.65 8.74 9.05
#